data_AF-A0A9D9TZJ9-F1
#
_entry.id   AF-A0A9D9TZJ9-F1
#
_cell.length_a   1.000
_cell.length_b   1.000
_cell.length_c   1.000
_cell.angle_alpha   90.00
_cell.angle_beta   90.00
_cell.angle_gamma   90.00
#
_symmetry.space_group_name_H-M   'P 1'
#
loop_
_entity.id
_entity.type
_entity.pdbx_description
1 polymer ?
#
loop_
_entity_poly.entity_id
_entity_poly.type
_entity_poly.pdbx_seq_one_letter_code
_entity_poly.pdbx_strand_id
1 'polypeptide(L)'
;MKESNIETHQRENNEESEQHLQENQKKFSQQCLKVMELLNQGKRLTVANAIGYGIMSLPRRILDCRENGLKIEDQWVKDTKGKRLYKEYFITITKRPTKIAVIEKAMKKMDKTKPTWVQPDLL
;
A
#
# COMPACT_ATOMS: atom_id res chain seq x y z
N MET A 1 14.22 11.60 4.22
CA MET A 1 12.98 10.80 4.35
C MET A 1 12.08 11.57 5.28
N LYS A 2 10.83 11.88 4.92
CA LYS A 2 9.91 12.53 5.88
C LYS A 2 9.60 11.51 6.97
N GLU A 3 9.97 11.82 8.21
CA GLU A 3 9.55 11.05 9.37
C GLU A 3 8.03 10.97 9.33
N SER A 4 7.52 9.80 8.97
CA SER A 4 6.09 9.55 8.92
C SER A 4 5.72 9.20 10.35
N ASN A 5 5.25 10.16 11.14
CA ASN A 5 4.83 9.89 12.50
C ASN A 5 3.52 9.09 12.41
N ILE A 6 3.59 7.76 12.57
CA ILE A 6 2.40 6.91 12.60
C ILE A 6 1.92 6.83 14.04
N GLU A 7 0.81 7.48 14.30
CA GLU A 7 0.16 7.45 15.61
C GLU A 7 -0.65 6.16 15.75
N THR A 8 -0.59 5.52 16.90
CA THR A 8 -1.60 4.52 17.24
C THR A 8 -2.89 5.22 17.63
N HIS A 9 -4.03 4.57 17.44
CA HIS A 9 -5.28 4.96 18.10
C HIS A 9 -5.05 5.34 19.58
N GLN A 10 -5.87 6.27 20.07
CA GLN A 10 -5.69 6.90 21.38
C GLN A 10 -6.57 6.28 22.49
N ARG A 11 -7.49 5.38 22.12
CA ARG A 11 -8.47 4.79 23.06
C ARG A 11 -8.86 3.38 22.63
N GLU A 12 -8.97 2.47 23.60
CA GLU A 12 -9.52 1.13 23.42
C GLU A 12 -10.91 1.02 24.07
N ASN A 13 -11.65 -0.04 23.75
CA ASN A 13 -13.03 -0.22 24.22
C ASN A 13 -13.15 -0.72 25.67
N ASN A 14 -12.05 -1.19 26.26
CA ASN A 14 -11.98 -1.69 27.62
C ASN A 14 -10.70 -1.21 28.32
N GLU A 15 -10.75 -1.17 29.65
CA GLU A 15 -9.70 -0.59 30.51
C GLU A 15 -8.39 -1.37 30.44
N GLU A 16 -8.43 -2.70 30.42
CA GLU A 16 -7.23 -3.56 30.33
C GLU A 16 -6.47 -3.32 29.01
N SER A 17 -7.20 -3.21 27.90
CA SER A 17 -6.60 -2.96 26.58
C SER A 17 -6.10 -1.52 26.46
N GLU A 18 -6.74 -0.57 27.14
CA GLU A 18 -6.29 0.82 27.21
C GLU A 18 -4.99 0.96 28.03
N GLN A 19 -4.89 0.29 29.18
CA GLN A 19 -3.64 0.22 29.96
C GLN A 19 -2.51 -0.42 29.14
N HIS A 20 -2.79 -1.55 28.49
CA HIS A 20 -1.81 -2.23 27.65
C HIS A 20 -1.37 -1.37 26.46
N LEU A 21 -2.28 -0.57 25.87
CA LEU A 21 -1.97 0.41 24.84
C LEU A 21 -1.05 1.53 25.36
N GLN A 22 -1.37 2.12 26.51
CA GLN A 22 -0.58 3.20 27.10
C GLN A 22 0.84 2.73 27.45
N GLU A 23 0.97 1.54 28.04
CA GLU A 23 2.25 0.95 28.41
C GLU A 23 3.13 0.61 27.19
N ASN A 24 2.51 0.23 26.07
CA ASN A 24 3.21 -0.28 24.89
C ASN A 24 3.15 0.64 23.67
N GLN A 25 2.66 1.88 23.81
CA GLN A 25 2.38 2.80 22.71
C GLN A 25 3.57 2.95 21.76
N LYS A 26 4.77 3.22 22.33
CA LYS A 26 6.01 3.37 21.55
C LYS A 26 6.35 2.12 20.73
N LYS A 27 6.16 0.94 21.31
CA LYS A 27 6.42 -0.35 20.63
C LYS A 27 5.42 -0.57 19.50
N PHE A 28 4.16 -0.21 19.69
CA PHE A 28 3.14 -0.34 18.66
C PHE A 28 3.34 0.65 17.50
N SER A 29 3.74 1.89 17.78
CA SER A 29 4.16 2.84 16.73
C SER A 29 5.35 2.31 15.94
N GLN A 30 6.36 1.74 16.61
CA GLN A 30 7.51 1.11 15.93
C GLN A 30 7.10 -0.07 15.05
N GLN A 31 6.16 -0.90 15.49
CA GLN A 31 5.62 -1.99 14.67
C GLN A 31 4.85 -1.46 13.44
N CYS A 32 4.08 -0.37 13.58
CA CYS A 32 3.43 0.28 12.44
C CYS A 32 4.43 0.85 11.43
N LEU A 33 5.51 1.50 11.91
CA LEU A 33 6.59 1.98 11.05
C LEU A 33 7.22 0.83 10.26
N LYS A 34 7.48 -0.30 10.93
CA LYS A 34 8.03 -1.49 10.29
C LYS A 34 7.07 -2.09 9.25
N VAL A 35 5.77 -2.14 9.54
CA VAL A 35 4.74 -2.55 8.57
C VAL A 35 4.79 -1.64 7.34
N MET A 36 4.76 -0.32 7.54
CA MET A 36 4.84 0.65 6.44
C MET A 36 6.10 0.44 5.59
N GLU A 37 7.26 0.29 6.22
CA GLU A 37 8.52 0.10 5.52
C GLU A 37 8.50 -1.16 4.64
N LEU A 38 8.07 -2.29 5.21
CA LEU A 38 7.98 -3.56 4.49
C LEU A 38 7.02 -3.47 3.30
N LEU A 39 5.87 -2.84 3.48
CA LEU A 39 4.88 -2.67 2.41
C LEU A 39 5.39 -1.71 1.31
N ASN A 40 6.08 -0.62 1.67
CA ASN A 40 6.69 0.31 0.72
C ASN A 40 7.86 -0.30 -0.06
N GLN A 41 8.51 -1.32 0.48
CA GLN A 41 9.48 -2.15 -0.26
C GLN A 41 8.80 -3.11 -1.26
N GLY A 42 7.46 -3.14 -1.30
CA GLY A 42 6.68 -4.03 -2.16
C GLY A 42 6.49 -5.44 -1.58
N LYS A 43 6.82 -5.66 -0.30
CA LYS A 43 6.54 -6.95 0.35
C LYS A 43 5.04 -7.10 0.59
N ARG A 44 4.58 -8.36 0.55
CA ARG A 44 3.22 -8.74 0.94
C ARG A 44 3.27 -9.38 2.31
N LEU A 45 2.45 -8.89 3.23
CA LEU A 45 2.44 -9.34 4.62
C LEU A 45 1.22 -10.24 4.87
N THR A 46 1.46 -11.34 5.58
CA THR A 46 0.45 -12.23 6.13
C THR A 46 0.65 -12.30 7.64
N VAL A 47 -0.37 -12.72 8.40
CA VAL A 47 -0.23 -12.85 9.86
C VAL A 47 0.95 -13.77 10.22
N ALA A 48 1.10 -14.88 9.49
CA ALA A 48 2.19 -15.82 9.72
C ALA A 48 3.57 -15.23 9.45
N ASN A 49 3.76 -14.51 8.34
CA ASN A 49 5.09 -13.96 8.01
C ASN A 49 5.45 -12.73 8.85
N ALA A 50 4.45 -11.98 9.32
CA ALA A 50 4.63 -10.78 10.13
C ALA A 50 5.26 -11.09 11.49
N ILE A 51 4.99 -12.26 12.05
CA ILE A 51 5.61 -12.74 13.30
C ILE A 51 7.13 -12.81 13.17
N GLY A 52 7.64 -13.27 12.02
CA GLY A 52 9.09 -13.31 11.74
C GLY A 52 9.74 -11.91 11.68
N TYR A 53 8.94 -10.87 11.49
CA TYR A 53 9.38 -9.48 11.56
C TYR A 53 9.14 -8.84 12.95
N GLY A 54 8.70 -9.60 13.96
CA GLY A 54 8.39 -9.09 15.30
C GLY A 54 7.08 -8.28 15.35
N ILE A 55 6.18 -8.48 14.40
CA ILE A 55 4.86 -7.85 14.35
C ILE A 55 3.84 -8.85 14.87
N MET A 56 3.35 -8.64 16.09
CA MET A 56 2.49 -9.61 16.79
C MET A 56 1.05 -9.60 16.27
N SER A 57 0.45 -8.42 16.12
CA SER A 57 -0.93 -8.27 15.66
C SER A 57 -0.96 -7.46 14.35
N LEU A 58 -0.65 -8.14 13.24
CA LEU A 58 -0.63 -7.49 11.92
C LEU A 58 -1.97 -6.79 11.59
N PRO A 59 -3.17 -7.40 11.75
CA PRO A 59 -4.42 -6.75 11.38
C PRO A 59 -4.65 -5.44 12.13
N ARG A 60 -4.28 -5.39 13.42
CA ARG A 60 -4.37 -4.16 14.22
C ARG A 60 -3.42 -3.09 13.70
N ARG A 61 -2.14 -3.43 13.46
CA ARG A 61 -1.16 -2.48 12.92
C ARG A 61 -1.55 -1.96 11.54
N ILE A 62 -2.17 -2.80 10.70
CA ILE A 62 -2.71 -2.39 9.39
C ILE A 62 -3.85 -1.39 9.56
N LEU A 63 -4.75 -1.60 10.52
CA LEU A 63 -5.81 -0.65 10.84
C LEU A 63 -5.23 0.70 11.26
N ASP A 64 -4.28 0.72 12.20
CA ASP A 64 -3.60 1.95 12.61
C ASP A 64 -2.93 2.65 11.41
N CYS A 65 -2.24 1.92 10.54
CA CYS A 65 -1.68 2.50 9.32
C CYS A 65 -2.75 3.10 8.39
N ARG A 66 -3.92 2.45 8.24
CA ARG A 66 -5.02 2.98 7.43
C ARG A 66 -5.64 4.24 8.03
N GLU A 67 -5.79 4.29 9.35
CA GLU A 67 -6.26 5.47 10.08
C GLU A 67 -5.30 6.66 9.92
N ASN A 68 -4.00 6.39 9.77
CA ASN A 68 -2.99 7.37 9.41
C ASN A 68 -2.91 7.69 7.90
N GLY A 69 -3.89 7.23 7.12
CA GLY A 69 -4.03 7.56 5.70
C GLY A 69 -3.21 6.68 4.73
N LEU A 70 -2.59 5.59 5.19
CA LEU A 70 -1.92 4.66 4.28
C LEU A 70 -2.95 3.83 3.49
N LYS A 71 -2.85 3.88 2.16
CA LYS A 71 -3.66 3.08 1.25
C LYS A 71 -3.11 1.65 1.15
N ILE A 72 -3.43 0.83 2.14
CA ILE A 72 -3.07 -0.58 2.17
C ILE A 72 -4.22 -1.42 1.63
N GLU A 73 -3.94 -2.21 0.61
CA GLU A 73 -4.87 -3.17 0.02
C GLU A 73 -4.77 -4.53 0.73
N ASP A 74 -5.84 -5.31 0.64
CA ASP A 74 -5.90 -6.65 1.21
C ASP A 74 -6.63 -7.62 0.28
N GLN A 75 -6.18 -8.88 0.24
CA GLN A 75 -6.88 -9.94 -0.47
C GLN A 75 -6.87 -11.27 0.29
N TRP A 76 -7.94 -12.04 0.11
CA TRP A 76 -8.00 -13.42 0.59
C TRP A 76 -7.34 -14.33 -0.43
N VAL A 77 -6.25 -14.99 -0.03
CA VAL A 77 -5.68 -16.10 -0.80
C VAL A 77 -6.57 -17.32 -0.60
N LYS A 78 -6.92 -17.96 -1.71
CA LYS A 78 -7.80 -19.13 -1.75
C LYS A 78 -7.02 -20.36 -2.19
N ASP A 79 -7.44 -21.53 -1.71
CA ASP A 79 -6.96 -22.82 -2.21
C ASP A 79 -7.47 -23.07 -3.65
N THR A 80 -6.93 -24.11 -4.29
CA THR A 80 -7.38 -24.70 -5.57
C THR A 80 -8.89 -24.94 -5.63
N LYS A 81 -9.53 -25.20 -4.49
CA LYS A 81 -10.98 -25.41 -4.35
C LYS A 81 -11.78 -24.13 -4.04
N GLY A 82 -11.13 -22.96 -4.02
CA GLY A 82 -11.77 -21.66 -3.75
C GLY A 82 -12.00 -21.33 -2.27
N LYS A 83 -11.61 -22.20 -1.33
CA LYS A 83 -11.71 -21.94 0.12
C LYS A 83 -10.68 -20.89 0.55
N ARG A 84 -11.10 -19.91 1.36
CA ARG A 84 -10.20 -18.89 1.94
C ARG A 84 -9.19 -19.57 2.87
N LEU A 85 -7.89 -19.33 2.64
CA LEU A 85 -6.79 -19.84 3.44
C LEU A 85 -6.30 -18.78 4.42
N TYR A 86 -5.75 -17.69 3.88
CA TYR A 86 -5.21 -16.60 4.68
C TYR A 86 -5.41 -15.26 3.97
N LYS A 87 -5.28 -14.20 4.74
CA LYS A 87 -5.36 -12.83 4.27
C LYS A 87 -3.96 -12.26 4.10
N GLU A 88 -3.73 -11.61 2.96
CA GLU A 88 -2.50 -10.88 2.71
C GLU A 88 -2.77 -9.39 2.52
N TYR A 89 -1.78 -8.58 2.88
CA TYR A 89 -1.82 -7.13 2.85
C TYR A 89 -0.65 -6.60 2.03
N PHE A 90 -0.90 -5.61 1.18
CA PHE A 90 0.11 -5.07 0.25
C PHE A 90 -0.21 -3.61 -0.13
N ILE A 91 0.78 -2.89 -0.64
CA ILE A 91 0.59 -1.57 -1.26
C ILE A 91 0.89 -1.69 -2.74
N THR A 92 -0.02 -1.20 -3.58
CA THR A 92 0.22 -1.08 -5.01
C THR A 92 1.11 0.13 -5.28
N ILE A 93 2.40 -0.13 -5.46
CA ILE A 93 3.37 0.93 -5.77
C ILE A 93 3.17 1.34 -7.23
N THR A 94 2.49 2.46 -7.44
CA THR A 94 2.40 3.07 -8.77
C THR A 94 3.77 3.63 -9.14
N LYS A 95 4.47 2.94 -10.04
CA LYS A 95 5.74 3.45 -10.57
C LYS A 95 5.44 4.74 -11.31
N ARG A 96 6.17 5.82 -10.97
CA ARG A 96 6.12 7.04 -11.78
C ARG A 96 6.61 6.69 -13.18
N PRO A 97 5.93 7.12 -14.26
CA PRO A 97 6.40 6.86 -15.60
C PRO A 97 7.78 7.49 -15.78
N THR A 98 8.67 6.77 -16.45
CA THR A 98 9.99 7.30 -16.81
C THR A 98 9.83 8.44 -17.81
N LYS A 99 10.82 9.33 -17.89
CA LYS A 99 10.82 10.43 -18.88
C LYS A 99 10.58 9.89 -20.30
N ILE A 100 11.19 8.75 -20.65
CA ILE A 100 11.00 8.07 -21.94
C ILE A 100 9.53 7.66 -22.15
N ALA A 101 8.92 6.98 -21.18
CA ALA A 101 7.53 6.56 -21.27
C ALA A 101 6.55 7.74 -21.35
N VAL A 102 6.88 8.88 -20.73
CA VAL A 102 6.10 10.12 -20.88
C VAL A 102 6.22 10.67 -22.29
N ILE A 103 7.43 10.70 -22.86
CA ILE A 103 7.70 11.17 -24.23
C ILE A 103 7.00 10.29 -25.25
N GLU A 104 7.12 8.96 -25.17
CA GLU A 104 6.45 8.01 -26.08
C GLU A 104 4.93 8.18 -26.06
N LYS A 105 4.35 8.36 -24.86
CA LYS A 105 2.91 8.59 -24.71
C LYS A 105 2.49 9.92 -25.34
N ALA A 106 3.30 10.96 -25.24
CA ALA A 106 3.05 12.25 -25.89
C ALA A 106 3.13 12.13 -27.42
N MET A 107 4.16 11.48 -27.96
CA MET A 107 4.35 11.27 -29.40
C MET A 107 3.21 10.44 -30.00
N LYS A 108 2.79 9.36 -29.34
CA LYS A 108 1.66 8.52 -29.78
C LYS A 108 0.32 9.28 -29.77
N LYS A 109 0.17 10.28 -28.91
CA LYS A 109 -1.01 11.15 -28.86
C LYS A 109 -0.99 12.17 -30.01
N MET A 110 0.18 12.73 -30.32
CA MET A 110 0.37 13.67 -31.45
C MET A 110 0.13 13.01 -32.82
N ASP A 111 0.55 11.75 -32.98
CA ASP A 111 0.39 11.00 -34.23
C ASP A 111 -1.09 10.73 -34.56
N LYS A 112 -1.90 10.46 -33.53
CA LYS A 112 -3.36 10.27 -33.66
C LYS A 112 -4.13 11.56 -33.95
N THR A 113 -3.51 12.72 -33.78
CA THR A 113 -4.12 14.03 -33.99
C THR A 113 -3.58 14.73 -35.23
N LYS A 114 -2.77 14.06 -36.06
CA LYS A 114 -2.35 14.63 -37.35
C LYS A 114 -3.59 14.85 -38.22
N PRO A 115 -3.90 16.10 -38.61
CA PRO A 115 -4.97 16.33 -39.56
C PRO A 115 -4.56 15.74 -40.91
N THR A 116 -5.35 14.80 -41.41
CA THR A 116 -5.24 14.29 -42.78
C THR A 116 -5.72 15.37 -43.74
N TRP A 117 -4.86 16.35 -44.02
CA TRP A 117 -5.05 17.17 -45.21
C TRP A 117 -4.70 16.29 -46.40
N VAL A 118 -5.72 15.67 -46.98
CA VAL A 118 -5.64 15.04 -48.30
C VAL A 118 -5.24 16.15 -49.26
N GLN A 119 -4.08 16.01 -49.92
CA GLN A 119 -3.71 16.91 -51.00
C GLN A 119 -4.77 16.79 -52.09
N PRO A 120 -5.48 17.86 -52.47
CA PRO A 120 -6.29 17.80 -53.67
C PRO A 120 -5.32 17.66 -54.84
N ASP A 121 -5.53 16.60 -55.62
CA ASP A 121 -4.78 16.29 -56.83
C ASP A 121 -4.61 17.56 -57.68
N LEU A 122 -3.37 17.92 -57.95
CA LEU A 122 -3.01 18.97 -58.91
C LEU A 122 -3.32 18.43 -60.32
N LEU A 123 -4.48 18.82 -60.84
CA LEU A 123 -4.85 18.73 -62.26
C LEU A 123 -3.99 19.68 -63.12
#